data_AF-A0A382V4Y9-F1
#
_entry.id   AF-A0A382V4Y9-F1
#
_cell.length_a   1.000
_cell.length_b   1.000
_cell.length_c   1.000
_cell.angle_alpha   90.00
_cell.angle_beta   90.00
_cell.angle_gamma   90.00
#
_symmetry.space_group_name_H-M   'P 1'
#
loop_
_entity.id
_entity.type
_entity.pdbx_description
1 polymer ?
#
loop_
_entity_poly.entity_id
_entity_poly.type
_entity_poly.pdbx_seq_one_letter_code
_entity_poly.pdbx_strand_id
1 'polypeptide(L)'
;QVRNVRNLISGSGRYGPGERSAAEIAAEISAALAFAAARNNDRISLLLVSDRVERFIPPGSGRRHVIHLLSELINHQPTGHGTDLSTALNRLSKTLKDRGTVFLISDFIQIGLESPFREALMRLADSNDLVAIRLLTGATLELPDVGWVEMTDPETGNRVMIDTTVQLVRDNYRQRGIRAQEDITTLLGEAGAELVNVDTASDPIAVLSSFFRMRRATPR
;
A
#
# COMPACT_ATOMS: atom_id res chain seq x y z
N GLN A 1 -15.90 6.61 9.01
CA GLN A 1 -15.58 7.13 7.66
C GLN A 1 -14.30 6.49 7.13
N VAL A 2 -14.43 5.38 6.39
CA VAL A 2 -13.31 4.70 5.73
C VAL A 2 -13.00 5.41 4.42
N ARG A 3 -11.79 5.97 4.32
CA ARG A 3 -11.30 6.60 3.10
C ARG A 3 -10.09 5.84 2.64
N ASN A 4 -10.07 5.60 1.35
CA ASN A 4 -8.95 5.11 0.58
C ASN A 4 -8.57 3.64 0.70
N VAL A 5 -8.22 3.26 -0.50
CA VAL A 5 -7.79 2.05 -1.14
C VAL A 5 -7.27 2.72 -2.43
N ARG A 6 -6.00 2.67 -2.82
CA ARG A 6 -5.44 1.56 -3.60
C ARG A 6 -3.98 1.82 -4.06
N ASN A 7 -3.28 0.71 -4.31
CA ASN A 7 -2.25 0.32 -5.33
C ASN A 7 -1.37 1.39 -6.00
N LEU A 8 -0.05 1.12 -6.02
CA LEU A 8 0.58 0.36 -7.10
C LEU A 8 1.85 -0.40 -6.67
N ILE A 9 1.82 -1.70 -6.94
CA ILE A 9 3.01 -2.54 -7.07
C ILE A 9 3.49 -2.31 -8.49
N SER A 10 4.62 -1.63 -8.61
CA SER A 10 5.44 -1.72 -9.79
C SER A 10 5.63 -3.21 -10.10
N GLY A 11 5.25 -3.67 -11.29
CA GLY A 11 4.97 -5.07 -11.64
C GLY A 11 5.78 -6.16 -10.91
N SER A 12 5.41 -6.50 -9.68
CA SER A 12 5.94 -7.67 -8.98
C SER A 12 5.02 -8.82 -9.39
N GLY A 13 5.50 -9.57 -10.37
CA GLY A 13 4.84 -10.73 -10.91
C GLY A 13 4.41 -11.70 -9.81
N ARG A 14 3.53 -12.63 -10.18
CA ARG A 14 3.32 -13.82 -9.37
C ARG A 14 4.69 -14.45 -9.09
N TYR A 15 5.07 -14.58 -7.82
CA TYR A 15 6.33 -15.19 -7.40
C TYR A 15 6.25 -16.74 -7.38
N GLY A 16 5.27 -17.30 -8.09
CA GLY A 16 5.12 -18.72 -8.32
C GLY A 16 3.73 -19.05 -8.86
N PRO A 17 3.53 -20.27 -9.39
CA PRO A 17 2.20 -20.77 -9.71
C PRO A 17 1.34 -20.84 -8.43
N GLY A 18 0.26 -20.06 -8.36
CA GLY A 18 -0.71 -20.09 -7.25
C GLY A 18 -0.56 -19.00 -6.19
N GLU A 19 0.49 -18.18 -6.24
CA GLU A 19 0.64 -17.05 -5.33
C GLU A 19 -0.21 -15.84 -5.74
N ARG A 20 -0.81 -15.20 -4.74
CA ARG A 20 -1.66 -14.02 -4.91
C ARG A 20 -0.77 -12.79 -5.04
N SER A 21 -1.03 -11.97 -6.05
CA SER A 21 -0.36 -10.68 -6.19
C SER A 21 -0.78 -9.74 -5.05
N ALA A 22 0.10 -8.85 -4.61
CA ALA A 22 -0.28 -7.87 -3.61
C ALA A 22 -1.39 -6.90 -4.14
N ALA A 23 -1.60 -6.79 -5.46
CA ALA A 23 -2.73 -6.06 -6.03
C ALA A 23 -4.08 -6.78 -5.79
N GLU A 24 -4.11 -8.11 -5.87
CA GLU A 24 -5.29 -8.92 -5.52
C GLU A 24 -5.59 -8.82 -4.01
N ILE A 25 -4.56 -8.90 -3.17
CA ILE A 25 -4.68 -8.75 -1.71
C ILE A 25 -5.17 -7.35 -1.35
N ALA A 26 -4.60 -6.31 -1.97
CA ALA A 26 -5.06 -4.94 -1.81
C ALA A 26 -6.54 -4.83 -2.18
N ALA A 27 -6.97 -5.37 -3.33
CA ALA A 27 -8.36 -5.33 -3.76
C ALA A 27 -9.32 -6.03 -2.79
N GLU A 28 -8.90 -7.14 -2.17
CA GLU A 28 -9.69 -7.84 -1.17
C GLU A 28 -9.85 -7.03 0.13
N ILE A 29 -8.72 -6.54 0.68
CA ILE A 29 -8.69 -5.65 1.85
C ILE A 29 -9.65 -4.47 1.63
N SER A 30 -9.56 -3.91 0.44
CA SER A 30 -10.33 -2.76 0.02
C SER A 30 -11.81 -3.01 -0.08
N ALA A 31 -12.19 -4.17 -0.62
CA ALA A 31 -13.57 -4.60 -0.63
C ALA A 31 -14.11 -4.74 0.78
N ALA A 32 -13.36 -5.39 1.68
CA ALA A 32 -13.76 -5.55 3.07
C ALA A 32 -13.97 -4.19 3.77
N LEU A 33 -13.02 -3.26 3.61
CA LEU A 33 -13.11 -1.91 4.16
C LEU A 33 -14.30 -1.13 3.59
N ALA A 34 -14.51 -1.19 2.27
CA ALA A 34 -15.61 -0.50 1.62
C ALA A 34 -16.99 -1.06 2.06
N PHE A 35 -17.13 -2.38 2.17
CA PHE A 35 -18.35 -3.00 2.68
C PHE A 35 -18.59 -2.68 4.16
N ALA A 36 -17.54 -2.66 4.98
CA ALA A 36 -17.66 -2.29 6.40
C ALA A 36 -18.17 -0.86 6.56
N ALA A 37 -17.64 0.09 5.78
CA ALA A 37 -18.14 1.46 5.79
C ALA A 37 -19.56 1.58 5.23
N ALA A 38 -19.90 0.84 4.19
CA ALA A 38 -21.25 0.83 3.63
C ALA A 38 -22.30 0.41 4.66
N ARG A 39 -21.98 -0.60 5.50
CA ARG A 39 -22.86 -1.05 6.59
C ARG A 39 -23.13 0.03 7.63
N ASN A 40 -22.17 0.91 7.87
CA ASN A 40 -22.30 2.03 8.79
C ASN A 40 -22.80 3.31 8.11
N ASN A 41 -23.22 3.22 6.84
CA ASN A 41 -23.65 4.36 6.02
C ASN A 41 -22.58 5.47 5.91
N ASP A 42 -21.30 5.11 6.02
CA ASP A 42 -20.17 6.02 5.88
C ASP A 42 -19.99 6.46 4.42
N ARG A 43 -19.49 7.68 4.23
CA ARG A 43 -19.00 8.15 2.92
C ARG A 43 -17.61 7.58 2.64
N ILE A 44 -17.43 7.00 1.46
CA ILE A 44 -16.19 6.33 1.02
C ILE A 44 -15.72 6.96 -0.29
N SER A 45 -14.41 7.16 -0.41
CA SER A 45 -13.71 7.59 -1.63
C SER A 45 -12.61 6.61 -1.99
N LEU A 46 -12.17 6.67 -3.25
CA LEU A 46 -11.10 5.83 -3.80
C LEU A 46 -10.08 6.73 -4.51
N LEU A 47 -8.80 6.51 -4.25
CA LEU A 47 -7.70 7.16 -4.95
C LEU A 47 -6.69 6.09 -5.39
N LEU A 48 -6.44 6.04 -6.70
CA LEU A 48 -5.53 5.10 -7.35
C LEU A 48 -4.29 5.87 -7.82
N VAL A 49 -3.08 5.39 -7.50
CA VAL A 49 -1.86 6.17 -7.70
C VAL A 49 -0.65 5.31 -8.07
N SER A 50 0.07 5.74 -9.10
CA SER A 50 1.40 5.29 -9.53
C SER A 50 2.45 6.40 -9.24
N ASP A 51 3.28 6.75 -10.22
CA ASP A 51 4.00 8.03 -10.33
C ASP A 51 3.05 9.22 -10.53
N ARG A 52 1.76 8.95 -10.76
CA ARG A 52 0.72 9.97 -10.91
C ARG A 52 -0.60 9.50 -10.32
N VAL A 53 -1.53 10.45 -10.19
CA VAL A 53 -2.92 10.12 -9.85
C VAL A 53 -3.57 9.49 -11.07
N GLU A 54 -3.84 8.20 -10.98
CA GLU A 54 -4.46 7.40 -12.04
C GLU A 54 -5.98 7.62 -12.05
N ARG A 55 -6.60 7.60 -10.87
CA ARG A 55 -8.05 7.71 -10.75
C ARG A 55 -8.45 8.22 -9.38
N PHE A 56 -9.44 9.09 -9.35
CA PHE A 56 -10.05 9.57 -8.12
C PHE A 56 -11.57 9.45 -8.23
N ILE A 57 -12.18 8.79 -7.25
CA ILE A 57 -13.63 8.72 -7.11
C ILE A 57 -14.00 9.45 -5.82
N PRO A 58 -14.79 10.54 -5.90
CA PRO A 58 -15.10 11.37 -4.75
C PRO A 58 -15.94 10.63 -3.70
N PRO A 59 -15.99 11.15 -2.46
CA PRO A 59 -16.76 10.55 -1.39
C PRO A 59 -18.25 10.38 -1.76
N GLY A 60 -18.74 9.15 -1.63
CA GLY A 60 -20.14 8.80 -1.84
C GLY A 60 -20.57 7.70 -0.86
N SER A 61 -21.86 7.43 -0.78
CA SER A 61 -22.43 6.43 0.14
C SER A 61 -23.34 5.45 -0.58
N GLY A 62 -23.68 4.37 0.13
CA GLY A 62 -24.62 3.36 -0.34
C GLY A 62 -23.98 2.29 -1.24
N ARG A 63 -24.75 1.22 -1.43
CA ARG A 63 -24.30 -0.01 -2.10
C ARG A 63 -23.85 0.21 -3.55
N ARG A 64 -24.54 1.07 -4.30
CA ARG A 64 -24.20 1.37 -5.70
C ARG A 64 -22.82 2.02 -5.81
N HIS A 65 -22.52 2.96 -4.91
CA HIS A 65 -21.23 3.64 -4.86
C HIS A 65 -20.11 2.64 -4.59
N VAL A 66 -20.28 1.77 -3.59
CA VAL A 66 -19.32 0.71 -3.26
C VAL A 66 -19.04 -0.19 -4.46
N ILE A 67 -20.08 -0.68 -5.14
CA ILE A 67 -19.90 -1.53 -6.33
C ILE A 67 -19.13 -0.79 -7.43
N HIS A 68 -19.39 0.51 -7.63
CA HIS A 68 -18.62 1.32 -8.57
C HIS A 68 -17.14 1.42 -8.18
N LEU A 69 -16.85 1.69 -6.89
CA LEU A 69 -15.47 1.69 -6.37
C LEU A 69 -14.77 0.36 -6.62
N LEU A 70 -15.44 -0.78 -6.37
CA LEU A 70 -14.86 -2.11 -6.57
C LEU A 70 -14.73 -2.50 -8.05
N SER A 71 -15.58 -1.97 -8.91
CA SER A 71 -15.46 -2.21 -10.36
C SER A 71 -14.24 -1.48 -10.92
N GLU A 72 -14.05 -0.21 -10.54
CA GLU A 72 -12.83 0.54 -10.87
C GLU A 72 -11.61 -0.15 -10.20
N LEU A 73 -11.79 -0.54 -8.93
CA LEU A 73 -11.17 -1.61 -8.14
C LEU A 73 -10.46 -2.75 -8.89
N ILE A 74 -11.18 -3.39 -9.79
CA ILE A 74 -10.74 -4.67 -10.35
C ILE A 74 -10.25 -4.45 -11.78
N ASN A 75 -10.86 -3.51 -12.49
CA ASN A 75 -10.61 -3.30 -13.91
C ASN A 75 -9.51 -2.27 -14.21
N HIS A 76 -9.08 -1.47 -13.23
CA HIS A 76 -8.06 -0.47 -13.49
C HIS A 76 -6.70 -1.10 -13.78
N GLN A 77 -6.17 -0.74 -14.95
CA GLN A 77 -4.81 -1.01 -15.37
C GLN A 77 -4.00 0.28 -15.24
N PRO A 78 -2.87 0.25 -14.52
CA PRO A 78 -1.97 1.40 -14.37
C PRO A 78 -1.49 1.92 -15.72
N THR A 79 -1.38 3.24 -15.85
CA THR A 79 -0.71 3.87 -17.02
C THR A 79 0.69 4.38 -16.67
N GLY A 80 0.92 4.67 -15.40
CA GLY A 80 2.20 5.02 -14.83
C GLY A 80 3.12 3.83 -14.61
N HIS A 81 4.42 4.12 -14.56
CA HIS A 81 5.49 3.12 -14.44
C HIS A 81 6.25 3.24 -13.11
N GLY A 82 6.01 4.29 -12.32
CA GLY A 82 6.68 4.48 -11.03
C GLY A 82 5.71 4.51 -9.84
N THR A 83 6.25 4.92 -8.69
CA THR A 83 5.49 5.14 -7.46
C THR A 83 5.87 6.49 -6.86
N ASP A 84 4.96 7.48 -6.92
CA ASP A 84 5.10 8.75 -6.19
C ASP A 84 3.90 8.95 -5.27
N LEU A 85 4.03 8.36 -4.08
CA LEU A 85 3.04 8.50 -3.01
C LEU A 85 3.00 9.93 -2.44
N SER A 86 4.04 10.74 -2.65
CA SER A 86 4.05 12.13 -2.17
C SER A 86 3.02 12.96 -2.94
N THR A 87 2.99 12.81 -4.27
CA THR A 87 2.00 13.47 -5.14
C THR A 87 0.57 13.00 -4.82
N ALA A 88 0.40 11.70 -4.52
CA ALA A 88 -0.88 11.15 -4.05
C ALA A 88 -1.40 11.87 -2.81
N LEU A 89 -0.59 11.88 -1.75
CA LEU A 89 -0.95 12.42 -0.45
C LEU A 89 -1.22 13.92 -0.53
N ASN A 90 -0.43 14.67 -1.30
CA ASN A 90 -0.63 16.09 -1.53
C ASN A 90 -1.93 16.40 -2.27
N ARG A 91 -2.35 15.55 -3.22
CA ARG A 91 -3.64 15.74 -3.89
C ARG A 91 -4.78 15.34 -2.96
N LEU A 92 -4.59 14.29 -2.18
CA LEU A 92 -5.57 13.82 -1.22
C LEU A 92 -5.86 14.87 -0.16
N SER A 93 -4.84 15.50 0.42
CA SER A 93 -4.98 16.56 1.43
C SER A 93 -5.71 17.79 0.90
N LYS A 94 -5.54 18.15 -0.38
CA LYS A 94 -6.29 19.23 -1.03
C LYS A 94 -7.76 18.89 -1.31
N THR A 95 -8.04 17.61 -1.52
CA THR A 95 -9.37 17.14 -1.95
C THR A 95 -10.26 16.74 -0.77
N LEU A 96 -9.66 16.20 0.30
CA LEU A 96 -10.35 15.84 1.53
C LEU A 96 -10.49 17.06 2.43
N LYS A 97 -11.69 17.62 2.49
CA LYS A 97 -12.01 18.78 3.35
C LYS A 97 -12.50 18.40 4.75
N ASP A 98 -13.08 17.22 4.90
CA ASP A 98 -13.65 16.74 6.16
C ASP A 98 -12.62 15.87 6.91
N ARG A 99 -12.65 15.76 8.24
CA ARG A 99 -11.84 14.77 8.98
C ARG A 99 -12.36 13.34 8.73
N GLY A 100 -11.47 12.33 8.71
CA GLY A 100 -11.86 10.93 8.56
C GLY A 100 -10.69 9.96 8.72
N THR A 101 -10.92 8.67 8.52
CA THR A 101 -9.86 7.65 8.54
C THR A 101 -9.36 7.41 7.13
N VAL A 102 -8.05 7.51 6.90
CA VAL A 102 -7.40 7.21 5.62
C VAL A 102 -6.60 5.91 5.75
N PHE A 103 -6.92 4.93 4.90
CA PHE A 103 -6.15 3.70 4.76
C PHE A 103 -5.19 3.83 3.58
N LEU A 104 -3.89 3.65 3.84
CA LEU A 104 -2.82 3.63 2.85
C LEU A 104 -2.41 2.18 2.63
N ILE A 105 -2.67 1.63 1.45
CA ILE A 105 -2.34 0.23 1.13
C ILE A 105 -1.20 0.21 0.11
N SER A 106 -0.02 -0.23 0.51
CA SER A 106 1.19 -0.25 -0.32
C SER A 106 2.20 -1.25 0.26
N ASP A 107 3.19 -1.67 -0.51
CA ASP A 107 4.36 -2.40 -0.01
C ASP A 107 5.41 -1.45 0.63
N PHE A 108 5.33 -0.13 0.35
CA PHE A 108 6.21 0.93 0.82
C PHE A 108 7.70 0.75 0.50
N ILE A 109 8.04 -0.04 -0.52
CA ILE A 109 9.44 -0.45 -0.81
C ILE A 109 10.33 0.73 -1.25
N GLN A 110 9.75 1.78 -1.84
CA GLN A 110 10.46 2.90 -2.46
C GLN A 110 10.44 4.20 -1.61
N ILE A 111 10.20 4.10 -0.29
CA ILE A 111 10.14 5.26 0.60
C ILE A 111 11.30 5.24 1.59
N GLY A 112 12.21 6.22 1.47
CA GLY A 112 13.24 6.50 2.47
C GLY A 112 12.88 7.66 3.40
N LEU A 113 13.64 7.83 4.49
CA LEU A 113 13.42 8.87 5.51
C LEU A 113 13.36 10.30 4.97
N GLU A 114 14.25 10.62 4.02
CA GLU A 114 14.37 11.96 3.40
C GLU A 114 13.42 12.15 2.21
N SER A 115 12.40 11.29 2.07
CA SER A 115 11.45 11.37 0.95
C SER A 115 10.46 12.54 1.13
N PRO A 116 10.04 13.22 0.03
CA PRO A 116 8.92 14.16 0.03
C PRO A 116 7.61 13.56 0.58
N PHE A 117 7.54 12.23 0.65
CA PHE A 117 6.47 11.48 1.30
C PHE A 117 6.27 11.89 2.75
N ARG A 118 7.36 12.13 3.51
CA ARG A 118 7.31 12.45 4.94
C ARG A 118 6.43 13.67 5.19
N GLU A 119 6.71 14.79 4.54
CA GLU A 119 5.93 16.01 4.74
C GLU A 119 4.47 15.86 4.28
N ALA A 120 4.25 15.15 3.18
CA ALA A 120 2.91 14.91 2.65
C ALA A 120 2.08 14.03 3.60
N LEU A 121 2.72 13.06 4.26
CA LEU A 121 2.14 12.20 5.28
C LEU A 121 1.76 13.01 6.53
N MET A 122 2.67 13.83 7.04
CA MET A 122 2.40 14.69 8.22
C MET A 122 1.22 15.62 7.98
N ARG A 123 1.18 16.32 6.83
CA ARG A 123 0.05 17.19 6.46
C ARG A 123 -1.28 16.44 6.40
N LEU A 124 -1.26 15.19 5.96
CA LEU A 124 -2.48 14.39 5.91
C LEU A 124 -2.92 13.95 7.31
N ALA A 125 -1.97 13.58 8.16
CA ALA A 125 -2.21 13.15 9.54
C ALA A 125 -2.81 14.26 10.42
N ASP A 126 -2.46 15.52 10.18
CA ASP A 126 -2.98 16.67 10.95
C ASP A 126 -4.51 16.74 11.01
N SER A 127 -5.19 16.22 9.97
CA SER A 127 -6.65 16.27 9.86
C SER A 127 -7.31 14.90 9.71
N ASN A 128 -6.53 13.82 9.63
CA ASN A 128 -7.06 12.48 9.36
C ASN A 128 -6.37 11.43 10.23
N ASP A 129 -7.16 10.45 10.64
CA ASP A 129 -6.69 9.26 11.31
C ASP A 129 -6.08 8.32 10.27
N LEU A 130 -4.80 7.97 10.40
CA LEU A 130 -4.07 7.23 9.38
C LEU A 130 -3.86 5.77 9.77
N VAL A 131 -4.15 4.88 8.82
CA VAL A 131 -3.83 3.45 8.92
C VAL A 131 -3.05 3.04 7.69
N ALA A 132 -1.78 2.73 7.87
CA ALA A 132 -0.97 2.11 6.83
C ALA A 132 -1.14 0.59 6.88
N ILE A 133 -1.44 -0.01 5.74
CA ILE A 133 -1.52 -1.45 5.53
C ILE A 133 -0.37 -1.81 4.59
N ARG A 134 0.71 -2.32 5.17
CA ARG A 134 1.91 -2.74 4.43
C ARG A 134 1.75 -4.15 3.92
N LEU A 135 1.85 -4.32 2.61
CA LEU A 135 1.81 -5.61 1.95
C LEU A 135 3.22 -6.20 1.89
N LEU A 136 3.40 -7.39 2.46
CA LEU A 136 4.68 -8.09 2.47
C LEU A 136 4.59 -9.31 1.55
N THR A 137 5.61 -9.50 0.73
CA THR A 137 5.79 -10.68 -0.12
C THR A 137 7.02 -11.46 0.35
N GLY A 138 7.08 -12.77 0.05
CA GLY A 138 8.26 -13.58 0.40
C GLY A 138 9.58 -13.01 -0.17
N ALA A 139 9.50 -12.37 -1.35
CA ALA A 139 10.63 -11.70 -1.98
C ALA A 139 11.03 -10.36 -1.34
N THR A 140 10.29 -9.83 -0.37
CA THR A 140 10.56 -8.50 0.20
C THR A 140 11.89 -8.45 0.98
N LEU A 141 12.29 -9.56 1.61
CA LEU A 141 13.50 -9.64 2.43
C LEU A 141 14.47 -10.74 1.99
N GLU A 142 14.05 -11.61 1.06
CA GLU A 142 14.82 -12.78 0.67
C GLU A 142 15.04 -12.81 -0.85
N LEU A 143 16.32 -12.86 -1.22
CA LEU A 143 16.75 -13.10 -2.59
C LEU A 143 17.25 -14.55 -2.68
N PRO A 144 16.50 -15.47 -3.30
CA PRO A 144 16.88 -16.88 -3.35
C PRO A 144 18.12 -17.08 -4.23
N ASP A 145 18.89 -18.12 -3.90
CA ASP A 145 20.04 -18.55 -4.71
C ASP A 145 19.54 -19.35 -5.92
N VAL A 146 19.33 -18.66 -7.04
CA VAL A 146 18.82 -19.25 -8.29
C VAL A 146 19.73 -18.98 -9.48
N GLY A 147 20.98 -18.58 -9.24
CA GLY A 147 21.92 -18.21 -10.29
C GLY A 147 21.76 -16.76 -10.76
N TRP A 148 21.94 -16.54 -12.06
CA TRP A 148 21.77 -15.23 -12.68
C TRP A 148 20.29 -14.89 -12.85
N VAL A 149 19.89 -13.76 -12.27
CA VAL A 149 18.53 -13.22 -12.38
C VAL A 149 18.58 -11.87 -13.08
N GLU A 150 17.74 -11.70 -14.09
CA GLU A 150 17.47 -10.37 -14.65
C GLU A 150 16.51 -9.64 -13.70
N MET A 151 17.00 -8.62 -13.02
CA MET A 151 16.15 -7.69 -12.28
C MET A 151 15.82 -6.51 -13.17
N THR A 152 14.54 -6.20 -13.29
CA THR A 152 14.08 -4.96 -13.92
C THR A 152 13.83 -3.96 -12.81
N ASP A 153 14.54 -2.83 -12.84
CA ASP A 153 14.15 -1.65 -12.10
C ASP A 153 12.78 -1.22 -12.64
N PRO A 154 11.75 -1.29 -11.81
CA PRO A 154 10.41 -1.08 -12.28
C PRO A 154 10.09 0.40 -12.52
N GLU A 155 10.87 1.34 -11.96
CA GLU A 155 10.71 2.78 -12.16
C GLU A 155 11.33 3.24 -13.48
N THR A 156 12.51 2.72 -13.81
CA THR A 156 13.28 3.16 -14.98
C THR A 156 13.13 2.20 -16.17
N GLY A 157 12.64 0.99 -15.93
CA GLY A 157 12.64 -0.10 -16.91
C GLY A 157 14.05 -0.66 -17.19
N ASN A 158 15.07 -0.18 -16.49
CA ASN A 158 16.44 -0.65 -16.66
C ASN A 158 16.57 -2.09 -16.18
N ARG A 159 17.26 -2.90 -16.98
CA ARG A 159 17.50 -4.31 -16.65
C ARG A 159 18.93 -4.50 -16.19
N VAL A 160 19.09 -5.15 -15.06
CA VAL A 160 20.40 -5.47 -14.48
C VAL A 160 20.45 -6.97 -14.24
N MET A 161 21.50 -7.61 -14.73
CA MET A 161 21.81 -8.98 -14.41
C MET A 161 22.48 -9.04 -13.05
N ILE A 162 21.89 -9.79 -12.12
CA ILE A 162 22.39 -9.97 -10.77
C ILE A 162 22.73 -11.45 -10.56
N ASP A 163 23.95 -11.73 -10.14
CA ASP A 163 24.36 -13.05 -9.69
C ASP A 163 23.87 -13.27 -8.25
N THR A 164 22.79 -14.03 -8.11
CA THR A 164 22.20 -14.32 -6.79
C THR A 164 22.95 -15.39 -6.02
N THR A 165 23.94 -16.06 -6.62
CA THR A 165 24.81 -17.05 -5.93
C THR A 165 25.78 -16.38 -4.96
N VAL A 166 26.06 -15.10 -5.17
CA VAL A 166 26.98 -14.32 -4.35
C VAL A 166 26.31 -13.95 -3.02
N GLN A 167 26.82 -14.49 -1.92
CA GLN A 167 26.29 -14.24 -0.57
C GLN A 167 26.21 -12.75 -0.23
N LEU A 168 27.25 -11.97 -0.58
CA LEU A 168 27.29 -10.52 -0.36
C LEU A 168 26.13 -9.78 -1.04
N VAL A 169 25.70 -10.24 -2.22
CA VAL A 169 24.55 -9.66 -2.94
C VAL A 169 23.26 -9.92 -2.16
N ARG A 170 23.04 -11.16 -1.70
CA ARG A 170 21.87 -11.54 -0.90
C ARG A 170 21.83 -10.81 0.44
N ASP A 171 22.97 -10.67 1.10
CA ASP A 171 23.07 -9.95 2.38
C ASP A 171 22.79 -8.46 2.20
N ASN A 172 23.35 -7.82 1.16
CA ASN A 172 23.05 -6.43 0.84
C ASN A 172 21.57 -6.22 0.49
N TYR A 173 20.97 -7.15 -0.26
CA TYR A 173 19.54 -7.11 -0.57
C TYR A 173 18.69 -7.14 0.71
N ARG A 174 18.96 -8.11 1.59
CA ARG A 174 18.27 -8.25 2.89
C ARG A 174 18.44 -6.99 3.76
N GLN A 175 19.67 -6.47 3.87
CA GLN A 175 19.95 -5.27 4.67
C GLN A 175 19.22 -4.03 4.13
N ARG A 176 19.13 -3.88 2.80
CA ARG A 176 18.33 -2.80 2.18
C ARG A 176 16.84 -2.95 2.49
N GLY A 177 16.31 -4.17 2.42
CA GLY A 177 14.92 -4.45 2.76
C GLY A 177 14.60 -4.16 4.23
N ILE A 178 15.47 -4.56 5.16
CA ILE A 178 15.33 -4.27 6.59
C ILE A 178 15.31 -2.75 6.83
N ARG A 179 16.29 -2.01 6.29
CA ARG A 179 16.35 -0.56 6.43
C ARG A 179 15.11 0.14 5.89
N ALA A 180 14.64 -0.24 4.70
CA ALA A 180 13.42 0.33 4.13
C ALA A 180 12.21 0.08 5.03
N GLN A 181 12.12 -1.10 5.66
CA GLN A 181 11.05 -1.40 6.61
C GLN A 181 11.14 -0.59 7.91
N GLU A 182 12.34 -0.34 8.42
CA GLU A 182 12.59 0.50 9.60
C GLU A 182 12.26 1.97 9.31
N ASP A 183 12.71 2.47 8.16
CA ASP A 183 12.46 3.84 7.70
C ASP A 183 10.96 4.11 7.61
N ILE A 184 10.19 3.25 6.91
CA ILE A 184 8.75 3.47 6.80
C ILE A 184 8.03 3.34 8.15
N THR A 185 8.47 2.42 9.02
CA THR A 185 7.87 2.27 10.36
C THR A 185 8.09 3.54 11.18
N THR A 186 9.28 4.13 11.08
CA THR A 186 9.62 5.40 11.74
C THR A 186 8.76 6.54 11.20
N LEU A 187 8.71 6.71 9.87
CA LEU A 187 7.91 7.77 9.23
C LEU A 187 6.43 7.71 9.59
N LEU A 188 5.85 6.50 9.56
CA LEU A 188 4.46 6.29 9.94
C LEU A 188 4.24 6.58 11.44
N GLY A 189 5.18 6.16 12.29
CA GLY A 189 5.14 6.45 13.73
C GLY A 189 5.19 7.94 14.04
N GLU A 190 6.04 8.71 13.35
CA GLU A 190 6.12 10.17 13.47
C GLU A 190 4.79 10.85 13.10
N ALA A 191 4.11 10.34 12.08
CA ALA A 191 2.79 10.82 11.67
C ALA A 191 1.64 10.31 12.56
N GLY A 192 1.95 9.54 13.61
CA GLY A 192 0.96 8.89 14.47
C GLY A 192 0.11 7.84 13.75
N ALA A 193 0.51 7.40 12.56
CA ALA A 193 -0.21 6.40 11.78
C ALA A 193 -0.08 5.01 12.40
N GLU A 194 -1.17 4.25 12.43
CA GLU A 194 -1.13 2.83 12.81
C GLU A 194 -0.64 2.00 11.62
N LEU A 195 0.27 1.05 11.86
CA LEU A 195 0.80 0.16 10.83
C LEU A 195 0.27 -1.27 11.01
N VAL A 196 -0.29 -1.83 9.95
CA VAL A 196 -0.72 -3.23 9.84
C VAL A 196 0.12 -3.91 8.77
N ASN A 197 0.83 -4.97 9.13
CA ASN A 197 1.54 -5.79 8.16
C ASN A 197 0.64 -6.93 7.70
N VAL A 198 0.50 -7.10 6.38
CA VAL A 198 -0.26 -8.18 5.76
C VAL A 198 0.66 -8.94 4.82
N ASP A 199 0.95 -10.19 5.14
CA ASP A 199 1.66 -11.09 4.23
C ASP A 199 0.70 -11.54 3.13
N THR A 200 1.14 -11.45 1.87
CA THR A 200 0.38 -11.94 0.70
C THR A 200 0.06 -13.44 0.74
N ALA A 201 0.82 -14.23 1.50
CA ALA A 201 0.56 -15.64 1.74
C ALA A 201 -0.49 -15.90 2.85
N SER A 202 -0.85 -14.88 3.62
CA SER A 202 -1.79 -15.00 4.74
C SER A 202 -3.22 -14.62 4.34
N ASP A 203 -4.20 -14.91 5.21
CA ASP A 203 -5.57 -14.40 5.07
C ASP A 203 -5.62 -12.91 5.49
N PRO A 204 -5.79 -11.97 4.54
CA PRO A 204 -5.78 -10.55 4.85
C PRO A 204 -6.98 -10.12 5.71
N ILE A 205 -8.11 -10.82 5.62
CA ILE A 205 -9.33 -10.49 6.36
C ILE A 205 -9.17 -10.86 7.84
N ALA A 206 -8.52 -11.99 8.13
CA ALA A 206 -8.20 -12.40 9.49
C ALA A 206 -7.27 -11.41 10.20
N VAL A 207 -6.25 -10.91 9.49
CA VAL A 207 -5.30 -9.91 9.99
C VAL A 207 -6.02 -8.60 10.33
N LEU A 208 -6.81 -8.06 9.38
CA LEU A 208 -7.58 -6.83 9.59
C LEU A 208 -8.60 -6.96 10.72
N SER A 209 -9.29 -8.09 10.79
CA SER A 209 -10.28 -8.34 11.85
C SER A 209 -9.63 -8.31 13.23
N SER A 210 -8.44 -8.88 13.37
CA SER A 210 -7.67 -8.86 14.62
C SER A 210 -7.20 -7.45 14.97
N PHE A 211 -6.68 -6.71 13.99
CA PHE A 211 -6.29 -5.30 14.16
C PHE A 211 -7.47 -4.43 14.63
N PHE A 212 -8.61 -4.46 13.95
CA PHE A 212 -9.78 -3.65 14.33
C PHE A 212 -10.36 -4.05 15.68
N ARG A 213 -10.24 -5.34 16.08
CA ARG A 213 -10.65 -5.79 17.42
C ARG A 213 -9.75 -5.19 18.50
N MET A 214 -8.43 -5.17 18.31
CA MET A 214 -7.48 -4.56 19.25
C MET A 214 -7.71 -3.06 19.37
N ARG A 215 -7.92 -2.36 18.25
CA ARG A 215 -8.18 -0.93 18.23
C ARG A 215 -9.45 -0.52 18.97
N ARG A 216 -10.50 -1.35 18.94
CA ARG A 216 -11.72 -1.10 19.75
C ARG A 216 -11.49 -1.31 21.24
N ALA A 217 -10.59 -2.20 21.62
CA ALA A 217 -10.25 -2.46 23.02
C ALA A 217 -9.37 -1.36 23.63
N THR A 218 -8.63 -0.62 22.80
CA THR A 218 -7.78 0.51 23.21
C THR A 218 -8.10 1.75 22.36
N PRO A 219 -9.22 2.44 22.61
CA PRO A 219 -9.57 3.65 21.87
C PRO A 219 -8.52 4.74 22.11
N ARG A 220 -8.12 5.43 21.05
CA ARG A 220 -7.32 6.66 21.13
C ARG A 220 -8.18 7.85 21.52
#